data_AF-A0A6L2ZM93-F1
#
_entry.id   AF-A0A6L2ZM93-F1
#
_cell.length_a   1.000
_cell.length_b   1.000
_cell.length_c   1.000
_cell.angle_alpha   90.00
_cell.angle_beta   90.00
_cell.angle_gamma   90.00
#
_symmetry.space_group_name_H-M   'P 1'
#
loop_
_entity.id
_entity.type
_entity.pdbx_description
1 polymer ?
#
loop_
_entity_poly.entity_id
_entity_poly.type
_entity_poly.pdbx_seq_one_letter_code
_entity_poly.pdbx_strand_id
1 'polypeptide(L)'
;MTLNAHPKSKLMKNFALLGPYLREDQCRNDHFFFDCLAICINVKLSAEKRQFWGWWVELKPKEGGFTYIYQLGLYSKNKGWQAEKIKTLEVQDKLETTLRTFHQRLNDMIVAMELTLEPAQDHSDHGIKLLA
;
A
#
# COMPACT_ATOMS: atom_id res chain seq x y z
N MET A 1 -23.67 -5.01 5.68
CA MET A 1 -22.79 -6.13 6.10
C MET A 1 -21.65 -5.52 6.91
N THR A 2 -21.48 -5.93 8.16
CA THR A 2 -20.49 -5.32 9.07
C THR A 2 -19.14 -6.00 8.94
N LEU A 3 -18.04 -5.25 9.10
CA LEU A 3 -16.66 -5.76 9.09
C LEU A 3 -16.46 -6.92 10.09
N ASN A 4 -17.28 -6.98 11.14
CA ASN A 4 -17.34 -8.06 12.14
C ASN A 4 -17.59 -9.46 11.56
N ALA A 5 -18.06 -9.59 10.31
CA ALA A 5 -18.21 -10.88 9.63
C ALA A 5 -16.86 -11.50 9.21
N HIS A 6 -15.77 -10.72 9.20
CA HIS A 6 -14.43 -11.17 8.80
C HIS A 6 -13.46 -10.98 9.97
N PRO A 7 -13.10 -12.06 10.69
CA PRO A 7 -12.10 -11.98 11.74
C PRO A 7 -10.77 -11.45 11.18
N LYS A 8 -10.09 -10.57 11.92
CA LYS A 8 -8.77 -10.02 11.53
C LYS A 8 -7.80 -11.08 11.04
N SER A 9 -7.74 -12.24 11.71
CA SER A 9 -6.86 -13.35 11.34
C SER A 9 -7.16 -13.91 9.94
N LYS A 10 -8.42 -13.89 9.49
CA LYS A 10 -8.82 -14.29 8.14
C LYS A 10 -8.41 -13.22 7.12
N LEU A 11 -8.63 -11.94 7.45
CA LEU A 11 -8.21 -10.82 6.62
C LEU A 11 -6.69 -10.80 6.42
N MET A 12 -5.89 -10.97 7.48
CA MET A 12 -4.43 -11.07 7.41
C MET A 12 -3.98 -12.20 6.47
N LYS A 13 -4.57 -13.40 6.60
CA LYS A 13 -4.26 -14.53 5.72
C LYS A 13 -4.58 -14.23 4.25
N ASN A 14 -5.75 -13.64 3.98
CA ASN A 14 -6.13 -13.27 2.63
C ASN A 14 -5.19 -12.21 2.07
N PHE A 15 -4.92 -11.15 2.81
CA PHE A 15 -4.02 -10.08 2.38
C PHE A 15 -2.58 -10.54 2.17
N ALA A 16 -2.10 -11.53 2.92
CA ALA A 16 -0.79 -12.14 2.68
C ALA A 16 -0.71 -12.85 1.30
N LEU A 17 -1.84 -13.29 0.73
CA LEU A 17 -1.89 -13.87 -0.62
C LEU A 17 -1.67 -12.83 -1.73
N LEU A 18 -1.78 -11.53 -1.43
CA LEU A 18 -1.49 -10.47 -2.40
C LEU A 18 0.00 -10.42 -2.78
N GLY A 19 0.88 -10.97 -1.93
CA GLY A 19 2.32 -11.01 -2.13
C GLY A 19 3.09 -10.43 -0.94
N PRO A 20 4.38 -10.11 -1.10
CA PRO A 20 5.26 -9.65 -0.03
C PRO A 20 5.05 -8.16 0.33
N TYR A 21 3.80 -7.70 0.29
CA TYR A 21 3.41 -6.31 0.50
C TYR A 21 2.95 -6.03 1.94
N LEU A 22 2.27 -6.99 2.57
CA LEU A 22 1.70 -6.82 3.92
C LEU A 22 2.83 -6.72 4.97
N ARG A 23 2.77 -5.70 5.82
CA ARG A 23 3.69 -5.51 6.96
C ARG A 23 2.95 -5.78 8.26
N GLU A 24 2.95 -7.04 8.68
CA GLU A 24 2.15 -7.49 9.83
C GLU A 24 2.49 -6.74 11.13
N ASP A 25 3.76 -6.38 11.31
CA ASP A 25 4.28 -5.61 12.44
C ASP A 25 3.70 -4.19 12.53
N GLN A 26 3.22 -3.66 11.40
CA GLN A 26 2.60 -2.34 11.30
C GLN A 26 1.05 -2.42 11.31
N CYS A 27 0.46 -3.62 11.26
CA CYS A 27 -0.99 -3.82 11.28
C CYS A 27 -1.57 -3.81 12.71
N ARG A 28 -2.30 -2.74 13.08
CA ARG A 28 -2.88 -2.57 14.43
C ARG A 28 -4.40 -2.54 14.39
N ASN A 29 -5.07 -3.28 15.30
CA ASN A 29 -6.52 -3.47 15.27
C ASN A 29 -6.95 -3.91 13.86
N ASP A 30 -7.85 -3.18 13.19
CA ASP A 30 -8.27 -3.47 11.82
C ASP A 30 -7.64 -2.52 10.78
N HIS A 31 -6.51 -1.90 11.13
CA HIS A 31 -5.68 -1.14 10.22
C HIS A 31 -4.63 -2.05 9.59
N PHE A 32 -4.53 -2.00 8.26
CA PHE A 32 -3.58 -2.80 7.50
C PHE A 32 -2.60 -1.90 6.79
N PHE A 33 -1.32 -2.29 6.81
CA PHE A 33 -0.26 -1.55 6.16
C PHE A 33 0.39 -2.41 5.08
N PHE A 34 0.50 -1.85 3.89
CA PHE A 34 1.18 -2.47 2.76
C PHE A 34 2.25 -1.55 2.24
N ASP A 35 3.36 -2.11 1.75
CA ASP A 35 4.33 -1.33 0.99
C ASP A 35 5.00 -2.13 -0.12
N CYS A 36 5.72 -1.43 -0.99
CA CYS A 36 6.54 -2.04 -2.02
C CYS A 36 7.84 -1.25 -2.19
N LEU A 37 8.98 -1.91 -2.01
CA LEU A 37 10.32 -1.38 -2.28
C LEU A 37 10.69 -1.65 -3.74
N ALA A 38 10.28 -0.78 -4.66
CA ALA A 38 10.30 -1.07 -6.10
C ALA A 38 11.65 -0.79 -6.79
N ILE A 39 12.36 0.27 -6.42
CA ILE A 39 13.62 0.67 -7.08
C ILE A 39 14.67 1.05 -6.04
N CYS A 40 15.81 0.34 -6.04
CA CYS A 40 16.95 0.70 -5.20
C CYS A 40 17.70 1.90 -5.81
N ILE A 41 17.90 2.96 -5.02
CA ILE A 41 18.64 4.16 -5.48
C ILE A 41 20.11 3.85 -5.75
N ASN A 42 20.73 3.04 -4.87
CA ASN A 42 22.15 2.71 -4.99
C ASN A 42 22.43 1.28 -4.50
N VAL A 43 22.56 0.36 -5.45
CA VAL A 43 22.81 -1.06 -5.18
C VAL A 43 24.19 -1.34 -4.58
N LYS A 44 25.14 -0.41 -4.71
CA LYS A 44 26.51 -0.55 -4.19
C LYS A 44 26.58 -0.33 -2.67
N LEU A 45 25.56 0.28 -2.08
CA LEU A 45 25.49 0.45 -0.62
C LEU A 45 25.16 -0.87 0.07
N SER A 46 25.63 -1.02 1.31
CA SER A 46 25.21 -2.11 2.19
C SER A 46 23.71 -2.04 2.46
N ALA A 47 23.07 -3.19 2.75
CA ALA A 47 21.62 -3.29 2.94
C ALA A 47 21.06 -2.21 3.88
N GLU A 48 21.74 -1.94 4.98
CA GLU A 48 21.39 -0.95 6.01
C GLU A 48 21.37 0.50 5.50
N LYS A 49 22.17 0.80 4.48
CA LYS A 49 22.32 2.14 3.90
C LYS A 49 21.54 2.31 2.60
N ARG A 50 20.91 1.25 2.08
CA ARG A 50 20.13 1.33 0.85
C ARG A 50 18.86 2.13 1.09
N GLN A 51 18.50 2.87 0.06
CA GLN A 51 17.25 3.61 -0.02
C GLN A 51 16.47 3.11 -1.23
N PHE A 52 15.16 3.12 -1.12
CA PHE A 52 14.27 2.58 -2.13
C PHE A 52 13.17 3.56 -2.45
N TRP A 53 12.97 3.82 -3.74
CA TRP A 53 11.73 4.41 -4.22
C TRP A 53 10.64 3.34 -4.21
N GLY A 54 9.46 3.74 -3.78
CA GLY A 54 8.31 2.86 -3.73
C GLY A 54 7.05 3.54 -3.23
N TRP A 55 6.14 2.74 -2.72
CA TRP A 55 4.84 3.19 -2.25
C TRP A 55 4.43 2.46 -0.98
N TRP A 56 3.52 3.07 -0.24
CA TRP A 56 2.82 2.42 0.86
C TRP A 56 1.34 2.77 0.85
N VAL A 57 0.57 1.94 1.55
CA VAL A 57 -0.89 1.99 1.63
C VAL A 57 -1.30 1.76 3.06
N GLU A 58 -2.13 2.66 3.56
CA GLU A 58 -2.85 2.46 4.81
C GLU A 58 -4.30 2.15 4.51
N LEU A 59 -4.77 0.97 4.92
CA LEU A 59 -6.19 0.63 4.92
C LEU A 59 -6.77 0.86 6.30
N LYS A 60 -7.84 1.64 6.36
CA LYS A 60 -8.60 1.90 7.58
C LYS A 60 -9.98 1.25 7.48
N PRO A 61 -10.48 0.64 8.56
CA PRO A 61 -11.79 0.02 8.55
C PRO A 61 -12.87 1.09 8.36
N LYS A 62 -13.92 0.76 7.60
CA LYS A 62 -15.16 1.53 7.54
C LYS A 62 -16.36 0.59 7.55
N GLU A 63 -17.56 1.16 7.66
CA GLU A 63 -18.77 0.38 7.50
C GLU A 63 -18.81 -0.28 6.12
N GLY A 64 -18.97 -1.61 6.08
CA GLY A 64 -19.02 -2.39 4.85
C GLY A 64 -17.70 -2.53 4.09
N GLY A 65 -16.54 -2.19 4.68
CA GLY A 65 -15.25 -2.40 4.01
C GLY A 65 -14.10 -1.56 4.54
N PHE A 66 -13.34 -0.95 3.63
CA PHE A 66 -12.12 -0.20 3.93
C PHE A 66 -12.05 1.12 3.18
N THR A 67 -11.41 2.11 3.80
CA THR A 67 -10.84 3.25 3.09
C THR A 67 -9.34 3.07 2.91
N TYR A 68 -8.79 3.62 1.83
CA TYR A 68 -7.35 3.59 1.56
C TYR A 68 -6.74 5.00 1.48
N ILE A 69 -5.46 5.07 1.82
CA ILE A 69 -4.60 6.22 1.56
C ILE A 69 -3.33 5.70 0.88
N TYR A 70 -3.06 6.15 -0.34
CA TYR A 70 -1.85 5.82 -1.08
C TYR A 70 -0.81 6.94 -0.97
N GLN A 71 0.45 6.56 -0.90
CA GLN A 71 1.56 7.49 -0.93
C GLN A 71 2.72 6.92 -1.74
N LEU A 72 3.39 7.79 -2.49
CA LEU A 72 4.66 7.50 -3.14
C LEU A 72 5.79 8.17 -2.36
N GLY A 73 6.96 7.54 -2.32
CA GLY A 73 8.09 8.18 -1.69
C GLY A 73 9.30 7.29 -1.50
N LEU A 74 10.09 7.66 -0.50
CA LEU A 74 11.38 7.08 -0.22
C LEU A 74 11.35 6.27 1.07
N TYR A 75 11.81 5.02 0.99
CA TYR A 75 12.07 4.20 2.16
C TYR A 75 13.56 4.15 2.47
N SER A 76 13.87 4.26 3.76
CA SER A 76 15.19 3.92 4.29
C SER A 76 15.04 3.23 5.64
N LYS A 77 15.90 2.25 5.95
CA LYS A 77 15.78 1.48 7.19
C LYS A 77 15.75 2.36 8.46
N ASN A 78 16.51 3.45 8.47
CA ASN A 78 16.65 4.32 9.64
C ASN A 78 15.50 5.32 9.81
N LYS A 79 14.80 5.68 8.73
CA LYS A 79 13.76 6.73 8.76
C LYS A 79 12.36 6.22 8.42
N GLY A 80 12.24 4.96 7.99
CA GLY A 80 11.01 4.43 7.43
C GLY A 80 10.64 5.12 6.11
N TRP A 81 9.34 5.14 5.82
CA TRP A 81 8.75 5.81 4.66
C TRP A 81 8.68 7.32 4.84
N GLN A 82 9.04 8.06 3.80
CA GLN A 82 8.94 9.50 3.72
C GLN A 82 8.29 9.88 2.38
N ALA A 83 7.23 10.69 2.42
CA ALA A 83 6.60 11.20 1.20
C ALA A 83 7.57 12.17 0.53
N GLU A 84 7.99 11.84 -0.69
CA GLU A 84 9.00 12.61 -1.42
C GLU A 84 8.60 12.77 -2.88
N LYS A 85 8.92 13.95 -3.44
CA LYS A 85 8.65 14.24 -4.85
C LYS A 85 9.63 13.48 -5.74
N ILE A 86 9.10 12.57 -6.55
CA ILE A 86 9.86 11.83 -7.55
C ILE A 86 10.11 12.75 -8.75
N LYS A 87 11.39 12.96 -9.11
CA LYS A 87 11.78 13.89 -10.18
C LYS A 87 11.76 13.26 -11.57
N THR A 88 11.93 11.94 -11.66
CA THR A 88 12.07 11.23 -12.92
C THR A 88 10.76 10.56 -13.28
N LEU A 89 10.19 10.91 -14.43
CA LEU A 89 8.94 10.33 -14.94
C LEU A 89 9.00 8.81 -15.03
N GLU A 90 10.11 8.25 -15.54
CA GLU A 90 10.30 6.79 -15.61
C GLU A 90 10.18 6.10 -14.24
N VAL A 91 10.76 6.70 -13.19
CA VAL A 91 10.65 6.17 -11.83
C VAL A 91 9.20 6.24 -11.37
N GLN A 92 8.56 7.40 -11.55
CA GLN A 92 7.17 7.61 -11.16
C GLN A 92 6.23 6.63 -11.87
N ASP A 93 6.31 6.50 -13.20
CA ASP A 93 5.49 5.61 -14.01
C ASP A 93 5.64 4.15 -13.57
N LYS A 94 6.88 3.72 -13.25
CA LYS A 94 7.14 2.39 -12.73
C LYS A 94 6.49 2.17 -11.36
N LEU A 95 6.61 3.13 -10.44
CA LEU A 95 5.96 3.03 -9.14
C LEU A 95 4.45 2.96 -9.27
N GLU A 96 3.85 3.87 -10.02
CA GLU A 96 2.41 3.92 -10.24
C GLU A 96 1.89 2.66 -10.94
N THR A 97 2.64 2.07 -11.87
CA THR A 97 2.26 0.81 -12.53
C THR A 97 2.22 -0.35 -11.54
N THR A 98 3.24 -0.45 -10.67
CA THR A 98 3.22 -1.49 -9.62
C THR A 98 2.10 -1.26 -8.62
N LEU A 99 1.81 0.00 -8.28
CA LEU A 99 0.74 0.36 -7.37
C LEU A 99 -0.64 0.05 -7.96
N ARG A 100 -0.89 0.39 -9.23
CA ARG A 100 -2.14 0.05 -9.95
C ARG A 100 -2.36 -1.47 -9.99
N THR A 101 -1.30 -2.24 -10.26
CA THR A 101 -1.36 -3.70 -10.27
C THR A 101 -1.73 -4.26 -8.89
N PHE A 102 -1.13 -3.73 -7.82
CA PHE A 102 -1.49 -4.10 -6.45
C PHE A 102 -2.93 -3.71 -6.11
N HIS A 103 -3.33 -2.48 -6.45
CA HIS A 103 -4.67 -1.96 -6.20
C HIS A 103 -5.75 -2.85 -6.84
N GLN A 104 -5.57 -3.24 -8.10
CA GLN A 104 -6.53 -4.13 -8.78
C GLN A 104 -6.71 -5.44 -8.02
N ARG A 105 -5.62 -6.10 -7.63
CA ARG A 105 -5.67 -7.37 -6.89
C ARG A 105 -6.29 -7.21 -5.50
N LEU A 106 -5.97 -6.11 -4.82
CA LEU A 106 -6.56 -5.78 -3.53
C LEU A 106 -8.07 -5.57 -3.66
N ASN A 107 -8.50 -4.80 -4.67
CA ASN A 107 -9.91 -4.55 -4.93
C ASN A 107 -10.67 -5.84 -5.27
N ASP A 108 -10.13 -6.68 -6.16
CA ASP A 108 -10.73 -7.97 -6.52
C ASP A 108 -10.92 -8.86 -5.29
N MET A 109 -9.92 -8.89 -4.41
CA MET A 109 -10.00 -9.64 -3.15
C MET A 109 -11.05 -9.09 -2.19
N ILE A 110 -11.15 -7.76 -2.05
CA ILE A 110 -12.14 -7.12 -1.17
C ILE A 110 -13.56 -7.34 -1.70
N VAL A 111 -13.78 -7.20 -3.01
CA VAL A 111 -15.07 -7.48 -3.65
C VAL A 111 -15.46 -8.95 -3.50
N ALA A 112 -14.51 -9.89 -3.64
CA ALA A 112 -14.76 -11.31 -3.43
C ALA A 112 -15.14 -11.64 -1.96
N MET A 113 -14.87 -10.75 -1.01
CA MET A 113 -15.31 -10.84 0.38
C MET A 113 -16.62 -10.08 0.64
N GLU A 114 -17.29 -9.56 -0.40
CA GLU A 114 -18.51 -8.75 -0.29
C GLU A 114 -18.31 -7.45 0.53
N LEU A 115 -17.09 -6.89 0.45
CA LEU A 115 -16.70 -5.64 1.08
C LEU A 115 -16.44 -4.55 0.03
N THR A 116 -16.34 -3.30 0.49
CA THR A 116 -16.06 -2.12 -0.35
C THR A 116 -14.67 -1.56 -0.11
N LEU A 117 -14.06 -0.96 -1.14
CA LEU A 117 -12.78 -0.29 -1.06
C LEU A 117 -12.92 1.12 -1.66
N GLU A 118 -12.67 2.15 -0.86
CA GLU A 118 -12.87 3.54 -1.27
C GLU A 118 -11.70 4.45 -0.86
N PRO A 119 -11.46 5.56 -1.56
CA PRO A 119 -10.48 6.55 -1.12
C PRO A 119 -10.93 7.21 0.20
N ALA A 120 -9.99 7.52 1.09
CA ALA A 120 -10.28 8.30 2.29
C ALA A 120 -10.65 9.76 1.93
N GLN A 121 -11.68 10.32 2.58
CA GLN A 121 -12.21 11.66 2.26
C GLN A 121 -11.24 12.82 2.57
N ASP A 122 -10.34 12.65 3.54
CA ASP A 122 -9.45 13.73 4.04
C ASP A 122 -8.08 13.79 3.35
N HIS A 123 -7.82 12.90 2.38
CA HIS A 123 -6.53 12.88 1.70
C HIS A 123 -6.75 13.02 0.20
N SER A 124 -6.37 14.18 -0.32
CA SER A 124 -6.10 14.35 -1.73
C SER A 124 -5.08 13.28 -2.13
N ASP A 125 -5.54 12.29 -2.90
CA ASP A 125 -4.65 11.46 -3.71
C ASP A 125 -3.76 12.47 -4.47
N HIS A 126 -2.45 12.51 -4.18
CA HIS A 126 -1.54 13.58 -4.61
C HIS A 126 -1.25 13.51 -6.12
N GLY A 127 -2.29 13.36 -6.95
CA GLY A 127 -2.21 13.15 -8.39
C GLY A 127 -2.00 11.68 -8.79
N ILE A 128 -2.11 10.71 -7.88
CA ILE A 128 -2.01 9.29 -8.24
C ILE A 128 -3.27 8.90 -9.02
N LYS A 129 -3.12 8.66 -10.32
CA LYS A 129 -4.20 8.16 -11.17
C LYS A 129 -4.29 6.64 -11.02
N LEU A 130 -5.14 6.20 -10.09
CA LEU A 130 -5.42 4.78 -9.84
C LEU A 130 -6.37 4.17 -10.89
N LEU A 131 -7.15 5.03 -11.56
CA LEU A 131 -8.02 4.67 -12.67
C LEU A 131 -7.34 5.13 -13.96
N ALA A 132 -7.03 4.17 -14.84
CA ALA A 132 -6.65 4.43 -16.22
C ALA A 132 -7.90 4.48 -17.10
#